data_AF-A0A7W8W6G5-F1
#
_entry.id   AF-A0A7W8W6G5-F1
#
_cell.length_a   1.000
_cell.length_b   1.000
_cell.length_c   1.000
_cell.angle_alpha   90.00
_cell.angle_beta   90.00
_cell.angle_gamma   90.00
#
_symmetry.space_group_name_H-M   'P 1'
#
loop_
_entity.id
_entity.type
_entity.pdbx_description
1 polymer ?
#
loop_
_entity_poly.entity_id
_entity_poly.type
_entity_poly.pdbx_seq_one_letter_code
_entity_poly.pdbx_strand_id
1 'polypeptide(L)'
;MAAIDWIGTATGIVGAVTGIAGAVTGAISLHKTTQLKAIELRLKLKTGLLDARHALESLPGLIEQSIGSRAHVHSASGLYQSSGQKLWMDEAEADRKQIAQLEAEMPEASAEYESLNAAGLETELVRIHGLNARIAGLVSKYSAALEEDADAGKEIARTARAAASATLRRPGDGA
;
A
#
# COMPACT_ATOMS: atom_id res chain seq x y z
N MET A 1 0.51 11.82 -16.21
CA MET A 1 1.20 12.53 -15.12
C MET A 1 0.80 12.01 -13.73
N ALA A 2 -0.44 11.58 -13.48
CA ALA A 2 -0.87 11.04 -12.18
C ALA A 2 -0.14 9.75 -11.68
N ALA A 3 0.31 8.87 -12.58
CA ALA A 3 0.95 7.61 -12.19
C ALA A 3 2.33 7.79 -11.51
N ILE A 4 3.05 8.87 -11.82
CA ILE A 4 4.38 9.14 -11.25
C ILE A 4 4.26 9.65 -9.80
N ASP A 5 3.26 10.48 -9.53
CA ASP A 5 3.00 11.02 -8.18
C ASP A 5 2.54 9.91 -7.21
N TRP A 6 1.78 8.92 -7.71
CA TRP A 6 1.37 7.78 -6.91
C TRP A 6 2.53 6.85 -6.56
N ILE A 7 3.40 6.49 -7.52
CA ILE A 7 4.56 5.64 -7.24
C ILE A 7 5.47 6.30 -6.18
N GLY A 8 5.63 7.62 -6.22
CA GLY A 8 6.34 8.37 -5.18
C GLY A 8 5.65 8.31 -3.81
N THR A 9 4.33 8.46 -3.78
CA THR A 9 3.53 8.40 -2.54
C THR A 9 3.50 6.98 -1.95
N ALA A 10 3.29 5.96 -2.78
CA ALA A 10 3.31 4.55 -2.41
C ALA A 10 4.68 4.10 -1.90
N THR A 11 5.76 4.47 -2.60
CA THR A 11 7.13 4.17 -2.16
C THR A 11 7.45 4.91 -0.85
N GLY A 12 6.93 6.13 -0.68
CA GLY A 12 7.02 6.88 0.57
C GLY A 12 6.30 6.20 1.74
N ILE A 13 5.07 5.71 1.53
CA ILE A 13 4.28 5.00 2.55
C ILE A 13 4.91 3.65 2.89
N VAL A 14 5.27 2.84 1.89
CA VAL A 14 5.92 1.54 2.10
C VAL A 14 7.30 1.72 2.76
N GLY A 15 8.06 2.73 2.34
CA GLY A 15 9.34 3.09 2.94
C GLY A 15 9.20 3.56 4.40
N ALA A 16 8.18 4.37 4.70
CA ALA A 16 7.88 4.79 6.06
C ALA A 16 7.52 3.60 6.95
N VAL A 17 6.63 2.70 6.49
CA VAL A 17 6.24 1.52 7.29
C VAL A 17 7.39 0.53 7.47
N THR A 18 8.23 0.32 6.46
CA THR A 18 9.41 -0.55 6.56
C THR A 18 10.48 0.06 7.49
N GLY A 19 10.65 1.39 7.48
CA GLY A 19 11.56 2.09 8.39
C GLY A 19 11.19 1.93 9.87
N ILE A 20 9.88 1.85 10.18
CA ILE A 20 9.39 1.61 11.54
C ILE A 20 9.80 0.21 12.03
N ALA A 21 9.83 -0.80 11.17
CA ALA A 21 10.28 -2.14 11.55
C ALA A 21 11.72 -2.12 12.07
N GLY A 22 12.63 -1.43 11.38
CA GLY A 22 14.03 -1.26 11.82
C GLY A 22 14.15 -0.47 13.13
N ALA A 23 13.29 0.53 13.34
CA ALA A 23 13.27 1.34 14.56
C ALA A 23 12.71 0.58 15.78
N VAL A 24 11.76 -0.34 15.58
CA VAL A 24 11.20 -1.21 16.64
C VAL A 24 12.23 -2.25 17.07
N THR A 25 12.91 -2.92 16.13
CA THR A 25 13.98 -3.86 16.46
C THR A 25 15.14 -3.15 17.18
N GLY A 26 15.47 -1.92 16.77
CA GLY A 26 16.46 -1.07 17.46
C GLY A 26 16.04 -0.66 18.87
N ALA A 27 14.75 -0.41 19.11
CA ALA A 27 14.21 -0.06 20.43
C ALA A 27 14.32 -1.21 21.45
N ILE A 28 14.14 -2.45 20.98
CA ILE A 28 14.27 -3.66 21.80
C ILE A 28 15.75 -3.86 22.22
N SER A 29 16.70 -3.45 21.38
CA SER A 29 18.14 -3.67 21.62
C SER A 29 18.81 -2.68 22.59
N LEU A 30 18.18 -1.56 22.95
CA LEU A 30 18.77 -0.55 23.84
C LEU A 30 18.52 -0.85 25.33
N HIS A 31 19.34 -1.76 25.87
CA HIS A 31 19.49 -1.99 27.31
C HIS A 31 20.42 -0.92 27.91
N LYS A 32 19.91 0.09 28.65
CA LYS A 32 20.59 0.64 29.85
C LYS A 32 19.89 1.76 30.66
N THR A 33 18.79 2.40 30.22
CA THR A 33 18.18 3.51 31.01
C THR A 33 16.65 3.53 30.96
N THR A 34 16.00 3.11 32.04
CA THR A 34 14.56 2.79 32.10
C THR A 34 13.60 3.98 32.02
N GLN A 35 13.98 5.17 32.53
CA GLN A 35 13.11 6.36 32.45
C GLN A 35 13.10 7.02 31.07
N LEU A 36 14.28 7.16 30.44
CA LEU A 36 14.38 7.66 29.05
C LEU A 36 13.67 6.72 28.07
N LYS A 37 13.75 5.41 28.33
CA LYS A 37 13.07 4.37 27.56
C LYS A 37 11.54 4.53 27.53
N ALA A 38 10.90 4.86 28.65
CA ALA A 38 9.44 4.99 28.68
C ALA A 38 8.93 6.19 27.85
N ILE A 39 9.64 7.32 27.89
CA ILE A 39 9.29 8.50 27.07
C ILE A 39 9.50 8.19 25.58
N GLU A 40 10.63 7.58 25.23
CA GLU A 40 10.93 7.20 23.84
C GLU A 40 9.92 6.19 23.29
N LEU A 41 9.57 5.17 24.08
CA LEU A 41 8.58 4.16 23.69
C LEU A 41 7.20 4.79 23.45
N ARG A 42 6.77 5.73 24.31
CA ARG A 42 5.51 6.46 24.11
C ARG A 42 5.51 7.28 22.82
N LEU A 43 6.62 7.98 22.54
CA LEU A 43 6.75 8.75 21.31
C LEU A 43 6.66 7.83 20.08
N LYS A 44 7.43 6.74 20.08
CA LYS A 44 7.41 5.74 18.99
C LYS A 44 6.03 5.14 18.79
N LEU A 45 5.33 4.86 19.88
CA LEU A 45 3.99 4.30 19.81
C LEU A 45 2.98 5.29 19.22
N LYS A 46 3.04 6.56 19.63
CA LYS A 46 2.21 7.63 19.05
C LYS A 46 2.50 7.82 17.56
N THR A 47 3.77 7.86 17.17
CA THR A 47 4.17 7.97 15.75
C THR A 47 3.67 6.76 14.95
N GLY A 48 3.93 5.54 15.43
CA GLY A 48 3.49 4.32 14.74
C GLY A 48 1.97 4.19 14.63
N LEU A 49 1.22 4.73 15.59
CA LEU A 49 -0.25 4.79 15.52
C LEU A 49 -0.73 5.83 14.49
N LEU A 50 -0.10 7.00 14.44
CA LEU A 50 -0.43 8.03 13.46
C LEU A 50 -0.13 7.55 12.03
N ASP A 51 1.02 6.90 11.82
CA ASP A 51 1.40 6.33 10.53
C ASP A 51 0.41 5.23 10.11
N ALA A 52 0.04 4.33 11.04
CA ALA A 52 -0.97 3.30 10.80
C ALA A 52 -2.30 3.91 10.36
N ARG A 53 -2.77 4.94 11.07
CA ARG A 53 -4.03 5.63 10.77
C ARG A 53 -3.98 6.31 9.40
N HIS A 54 -2.91 7.04 9.11
CA HIS A 54 -2.77 7.72 7.84
C HIS A 54 -2.73 6.74 6.66
N ALA A 55 -1.99 5.64 6.81
CA ALA A 55 -1.95 4.59 5.79
C ALA A 55 -3.32 3.93 5.61
N LEU A 56 -4.04 3.65 6.71
CA LEU A 56 -5.38 3.07 6.68
C LEU A 56 -6.41 3.99 6.02
N GLU A 57 -6.37 5.29 6.30
CA GLU A 57 -7.21 6.30 5.64
C GLU A 57 -6.96 6.40 4.12
N SER A 58 -5.74 6.13 3.68
CA SER A 58 -5.37 6.17 2.26
C SER A 58 -5.80 4.93 1.47
N LEU A 59 -6.00 3.79 2.14
CA LEU A 59 -6.23 2.50 1.50
C LEU A 59 -7.49 2.46 0.60
N PRO A 60 -8.66 2.97 1.01
CA PRO A 60 -9.84 2.97 0.16
C PRO A 60 -9.59 3.66 -1.20
N GLY A 61 -8.93 4.82 -1.18
CA GLY A 61 -8.59 5.55 -2.41
C GLY A 61 -7.61 4.80 -3.31
N LEU A 62 -6.68 4.05 -2.71
CA LEU A 62 -5.73 3.20 -3.42
C LEU A 62 -6.43 1.99 -4.08
N ILE A 63 -7.37 1.35 -3.37
CA ILE A 63 -8.17 0.25 -3.92
C ILE A 63 -8.95 0.70 -5.15
N GLU A 64 -9.66 1.83 -5.08
CA GLU A 64 -10.45 2.35 -6.20
C GLU A 64 -9.58 2.65 -7.42
N GLN A 65 -8.42 3.28 -7.20
CA GLN A 65 -7.47 3.56 -8.28
C GLN A 65 -6.97 2.28 -8.94
N SER A 66 -6.61 1.28 -8.15
CA SER A 66 -6.14 -0.01 -8.65
C SER A 66 -7.22 -0.75 -9.45
N ILE A 67 -8.47 -0.76 -8.98
CA ILE A 67 -9.60 -1.33 -9.73
C ILE A 67 -9.78 -0.62 -11.08
N GLY A 68 -9.78 0.72 -11.08
CA GLY A 68 -9.95 1.52 -12.29
C GLY A 68 -8.83 1.30 -13.31
N SER A 69 -7.59 1.26 -12.82
CA SER A 69 -6.40 0.97 -13.63
C SER A 69 -6.49 -0.41 -14.29
N ARG A 70 -6.78 -1.45 -13.52
CA ARG A 70 -6.85 -2.82 -14.02
C ARG A 70 -8.00 -3.00 -15.01
N ALA A 71 -9.14 -2.37 -14.77
CA ALA A 71 -10.25 -2.35 -15.71
C ALA A 71 -9.87 -1.73 -17.05
N HIS A 72 -9.07 -0.66 -17.05
CA HIS A 72 -8.57 -0.03 -18.27
C HIS A 72 -7.63 -0.96 -19.05
N VAL A 73 -6.64 -1.56 -18.37
CA VAL A 73 -5.68 -2.50 -18.98
C VAL A 73 -6.37 -3.74 -19.54
N HIS A 74 -7.31 -4.33 -18.79
CA HIS A 74 -8.09 -5.48 -19.23
C HIS A 74 -8.95 -5.14 -20.45
N SER A 75 -9.58 -3.96 -20.47
CA SER A 75 -10.36 -3.50 -21.63
C SER A 75 -9.49 -3.36 -22.87
N ALA A 76 -8.31 -2.74 -22.74
CA ALA A 76 -7.38 -2.56 -23.84
C ALA A 76 -6.76 -3.87 -24.34
N SER A 77 -6.68 -4.88 -23.48
CA SER A 77 -6.16 -6.23 -23.80
C SER A 77 -7.24 -7.22 -24.25
N GLY A 78 -8.52 -6.81 -24.31
CA GLY A 78 -9.63 -7.72 -24.62
C GLY A 78 -9.96 -8.74 -23.53
N LEU A 79 -9.48 -8.53 -22.30
CA LEU A 79 -9.69 -9.38 -21.12
C LEU A 79 -10.76 -8.82 -20.17
N TYR A 80 -11.56 -7.86 -20.64
CA TYR A 80 -12.67 -7.30 -19.89
C TYR A 80 -13.70 -8.39 -19.59
N GLN A 81 -14.21 -8.43 -18.36
CA GLN A 81 -15.10 -9.46 -17.81
C GLN A 81 -14.49 -10.87 -17.72
N SER A 82 -13.16 -10.99 -17.78
CA SER A 82 -12.49 -12.26 -17.48
C SER A 82 -12.73 -12.70 -16.02
N SER A 83 -12.62 -14.01 -15.77
CA SER A 83 -12.69 -14.57 -14.41
C SER A 83 -11.64 -13.94 -13.48
N GLY A 84 -10.46 -13.57 -14.00
CA GLY A 84 -9.43 -12.85 -13.26
C GLY A 84 -9.85 -11.45 -12.82
N GLN A 85 -10.59 -10.71 -13.67
CA GLN A 85 -11.15 -9.41 -13.27
C GLN A 85 -12.18 -9.56 -12.16
N LYS A 86 -13.05 -10.57 -12.26
CA LYS A 86 -14.04 -10.84 -11.23
C LYS A 86 -13.39 -11.22 -9.90
N LEU A 87 -12.39 -12.11 -9.93
CA LEU A 87 -11.62 -12.48 -8.74
C LEU A 87 -10.97 -11.26 -8.08
N TRP A 88 -10.37 -10.37 -8.87
CA TRP A 88 -9.79 -9.14 -8.35
C TRP A 88 -10.80 -8.23 -7.64
N MET A 89 -12.02 -8.12 -8.19
CA MET A 89 -13.08 -7.35 -7.54
C MET A 89 -13.56 -8.01 -6.24
N ASP A 90 -13.70 -9.34 -6.25
CA ASP A 90 -14.09 -10.11 -5.06
C ASP A 90 -13.03 -9.98 -3.94
N GLU A 91 -11.75 -10.04 -4.31
CA GLU A 91 -10.63 -9.78 -3.39
C GLU A 91 -10.65 -8.36 -2.84
N ALA A 92 -10.87 -7.35 -3.69
CA ALA A 92 -10.95 -5.97 -3.25
C ALA A 92 -12.09 -5.73 -2.26
N GLU A 93 -13.23 -6.40 -2.46
CA GLU A 93 -14.33 -6.34 -1.50
C GLU A 93 -14.01 -7.05 -0.18
N ALA A 94 -13.28 -8.16 -0.22
CA ALA A 94 -12.77 -8.81 1.00
C ALA A 94 -11.78 -7.90 1.75
N ASP A 95 -10.88 -7.25 1.02
CA ASP A 95 -9.88 -6.35 1.58
C ASP A 95 -10.51 -5.07 2.17
N ARG A 96 -11.60 -4.55 1.59
CA ARG A 96 -12.40 -3.47 2.21
C ARG A 96 -12.99 -3.87 3.57
N LYS A 97 -13.46 -5.12 3.70
CA LYS A 97 -13.93 -5.64 4.99
C LYS A 97 -12.79 -5.78 5.98
N GLN A 98 -11.61 -6.18 5.51
CA GLN A 98 -10.39 -6.23 6.34
C GLN A 98 -9.98 -4.84 6.81
N ILE A 99 -10.11 -3.80 5.97
CA ILE A 99 -9.86 -2.40 6.35
C ILE A 99 -10.79 -2.00 7.50
N ALA A 100 -12.10 -2.25 7.38
CA ALA A 100 -13.04 -1.94 8.46
C ALA A 100 -12.73 -2.68 9.77
N GLN A 101 -12.22 -3.92 9.69
CA GLN A 101 -11.74 -4.64 10.88
C GLN A 101 -10.50 -4.00 11.47
N LEU A 102 -9.52 -3.61 10.64
CA LEU A 102 -8.31 -2.91 11.07
C LEU A 102 -8.64 -1.56 11.72
N GLU A 103 -9.63 -0.83 11.20
CA GLU A 103 -10.12 0.42 11.80
C GLU A 103 -10.68 0.19 13.21
N ALA A 104 -11.46 -0.88 13.39
CA ALA A 104 -12.04 -1.24 14.68
C ALA A 104 -10.99 -1.75 15.70
N GLU A 105 -9.91 -2.37 15.22
CA GLU A 105 -8.78 -2.81 16.06
C GLU A 105 -7.85 -1.65 16.46
N MET A 106 -7.98 -0.49 15.82
CA MET A 106 -7.09 0.64 16.00
C MET A 106 -7.40 1.39 17.29
N PRO A 107 -6.41 1.61 18.18
CA PRO A 107 -6.64 2.43 19.37
C PRO A 107 -7.01 3.84 18.99
N GLU A 108 -7.90 4.45 19.76
CA GLU A 108 -8.27 5.86 19.64
C GLU A 108 -7.03 6.76 19.53
N ALA A 109 -7.12 7.80 18.70
CA ALA A 109 -6.02 8.73 18.49
C ALA A 109 -5.62 9.46 19.79
N SER A 110 -6.56 9.59 20.73
CA SER A 110 -6.39 10.17 22.05
C SER A 110 -5.94 9.16 23.13
N ALA A 111 -5.64 7.91 22.77
CA ALA A 111 -5.24 6.90 23.74
C ALA A 111 -4.08 7.38 24.62
N GLU A 112 -4.31 7.41 25.93
CA GLU A 112 -3.32 7.87 26.91
C GLU A 112 -2.42 6.71 27.34
N TYR A 113 -1.16 6.75 26.90
CA TYR A 113 -0.14 5.75 27.26
C TYR A 113 0.71 6.16 28.47
N GLU A 114 0.31 7.22 29.18
CA GLU A 114 1.08 7.81 30.30
C GLU A 114 1.10 6.91 31.53
N SER A 115 0.04 6.12 31.72
CA SER A 115 -0.10 5.15 32.83
C SER A 115 0.69 3.85 32.61
N LEU A 116 1.12 3.56 31.38
CA LEU A 116 1.85 2.33 31.06
C LEU A 116 3.32 2.42 31.50
N ASN A 117 3.80 1.36 32.12
CA ASN A 117 5.22 1.15 32.37
C ASN A 117 5.94 0.67 31.09
N ALA A 118 7.27 0.58 31.13
CA ALA A 118 8.06 0.22 29.95
C ALA A 118 7.65 -1.11 29.30
N ALA A 119 7.33 -2.14 30.10
CA ALA A 119 6.92 -3.44 29.58
C ALA A 119 5.52 -3.40 28.92
N GLY A 120 4.59 -2.62 29.49
CA GLY A 120 3.28 -2.37 28.88
C GLY A 120 3.40 -1.61 27.56
N LEU A 121 4.29 -0.61 27.51
CA LEU A 121 4.57 0.14 26.28
C LEU A 121 5.19 -0.73 25.19
N GLU A 122 6.09 -1.65 25.54
CA GLU A 122 6.66 -2.60 24.59
C GLU A 122 5.59 -3.55 24.01
N THR A 123 4.71 -4.06 24.87
CA THR A 123 3.59 -4.93 24.45
C THR A 123 2.70 -4.21 23.45
N GLU A 124 2.34 -2.96 23.74
CA GLU A 124 1.52 -2.18 22.83
C GLU A 124 2.26 -1.77 21.54
N LEU A 125 3.56 -1.50 21.63
CA LEU A 125 4.37 -1.23 20.44
C LEU A 125 4.38 -2.43 19.48
N VAL A 126 4.50 -3.65 20.02
CA VAL A 126 4.42 -4.88 19.21
C VAL A 126 3.02 -5.04 18.58
N ARG A 127 1.95 -4.72 19.32
CA ARG A 127 0.58 -4.79 18.78
C ARG A 127 0.38 -3.78 17.64
N ILE A 128 0.77 -2.53 17.83
CA ILE A 128 0.73 -1.49 16.79
C ILE A 128 1.61 -1.86 15.59
N HIS A 129 2.76 -2.50 15.83
CA HIS A 129 3.61 -2.99 14.74
C HIS A 129 2.91 -4.08 13.92
N GLY A 130 2.21 -5.03 14.56
CA GLY A 130 1.41 -6.05 13.87
C GLY A 130 0.30 -5.45 13.00
N LEU A 131 -0.36 -4.40 13.49
CA LEU A 131 -1.36 -3.65 12.73
C LEU A 131 -0.72 -2.95 11.51
N ASN A 132 0.39 -2.25 11.71
CA ASN A 132 1.15 -1.62 10.64
C ASN A 132 1.60 -2.62 9.56
N ALA A 133 2.05 -3.82 9.95
CA ALA A 133 2.45 -4.85 9.00
C ALA A 133 1.29 -5.31 8.12
N ARG A 134 0.09 -5.50 8.69
CA ARG A 134 -1.13 -5.85 7.94
C ARG A 134 -1.53 -4.73 6.98
N ILE A 135 -1.50 -3.48 7.44
CA ILE A 135 -1.82 -2.31 6.61
C ILE A 135 -0.82 -2.18 5.45
N ALA A 136 0.49 -2.32 5.72
CA ALA A 136 1.52 -2.29 4.69
C ALA A 136 1.38 -3.42 3.67
N GLY A 137 0.94 -4.61 4.09
CA GLY A 137 0.63 -5.70 3.16
C GLY A 137 -0.41 -5.29 2.12
N LEU A 138 -1.50 -4.66 2.55
CA LEU A 138 -2.54 -4.13 1.65
C LEU A 138 -2.00 -3.00 0.77
N VAL A 139 -1.29 -2.03 1.35
CA VAL A 139 -0.69 -0.93 0.57
C VAL A 139 0.24 -1.48 -0.51
N SER A 140 1.09 -2.44 -0.16
CA SER A 140 2.02 -3.06 -1.10
C SER A 140 1.29 -3.83 -2.21
N LYS A 141 0.23 -4.57 -1.89
CA LYS A 141 -0.58 -5.32 -2.87
C LYS A 141 -1.12 -4.39 -3.96
N TYR A 142 -1.78 -3.31 -3.58
CA TYR A 142 -2.43 -2.40 -4.54
C TYR A 142 -1.45 -1.48 -5.26
N SER A 143 -0.39 -1.05 -4.57
CA SER A 143 0.71 -0.30 -5.21
C SER A 143 1.39 -1.12 -6.29
N ALA A 144 1.68 -2.39 -6.02
CA ALA A 144 2.28 -3.30 -6.99
C ALA A 144 1.35 -3.56 -8.19
N ALA A 145 0.04 -3.73 -7.95
CA ALA A 145 -0.93 -3.88 -9.02
C ALA A 145 -0.99 -2.66 -9.94
N LEU A 146 -0.92 -1.44 -9.38
CA LEU A 146 -0.87 -0.20 -10.16
C LEU A 146 0.42 -0.08 -11.00
N GLU A 147 1.55 -0.52 -10.46
CA GLU A 147 2.82 -0.54 -11.18
C GLU A 147 2.78 -1.53 -12.35
N GLU A 148 2.29 -2.75 -12.11
CA GLU A 148 2.09 -3.78 -13.13
C GLU A 148 1.17 -3.28 -14.26
N ASP A 149 0.04 -2.67 -13.91
CA ASP A 149 -0.89 -2.12 -14.89
C ASP A 149 -0.27 -0.95 -15.69
N ALA A 150 0.53 -0.10 -15.04
CA ALA A 150 1.22 1.00 -15.71
C ALA A 150 2.22 0.47 -16.75
N ASP A 151 2.92 -0.63 -16.45
CA ASP A 151 3.84 -1.27 -17.38
C ASP A 151 3.10 -2.00 -18.51
N ALA A 152 2.02 -2.70 -18.21
CA ALA A 152 1.14 -3.31 -19.21
C ALA A 152 0.57 -2.25 -20.17
N GLY A 153 0.12 -1.11 -19.64
CA GLY A 153 -0.38 0.02 -20.44
C GLY A 153 0.67 0.60 -21.39
N LYS A 154 1.95 0.68 -20.95
CA LYS A 154 3.06 1.09 -21.83
C LYS A 154 3.24 0.10 -22.98
N GLU A 155 3.16 -1.21 -22.71
CA GLU A 155 3.36 -2.24 -23.73
C GLU A 155 2.21 -2.28 -24.75
N ILE A 156 0.96 -2.14 -24.30
CA ILE A 156 -0.20 -2.00 -25.18
C ILE A 156 -0.04 -0.79 -26.10
N ALA A 157 0.43 0.35 -25.57
CA ALA A 157 0.68 1.54 -26.37
C ALA A 157 1.79 1.32 -27.41
N ARG A 158 2.85 0.57 -27.07
CA ARG A 158 3.94 0.23 -28.01
C ARG A 158 3.44 -0.67 -29.14
N THR A 159 2.71 -1.74 -28.81
CA THR A 159 2.17 -2.68 -29.81
C THR A 159 1.16 -2.00 -30.74
N ALA A 160 0.29 -1.15 -30.22
CA ALA A 160 -0.65 -0.35 -31.02
C ALA A 160 0.08 0.59 -32.00
N ARG A 161 1.14 1.28 -31.54
CA ARG A 161 1.96 2.15 -32.41
C ARG A 161 2.70 1.35 -33.49
N ALA A 162 3.26 0.19 -33.13
CA ALA A 162 3.92 -0.69 -34.08
C ALA A 162 2.95 -1.14 -35.19
N ALA A 163 1.75 -1.59 -34.82
CA ALA A 163 0.70 -1.98 -35.78
C ALA A 163 0.25 -0.83 -36.69
N ALA A 164 0.08 0.38 -36.12
CA ALA A 164 -0.25 1.57 -36.90
C ALA A 164 0.85 1.92 -37.91
N SER A 165 2.12 1.87 -37.49
CA SER A 165 3.27 2.14 -38.37
C SER A 165 3.44 1.10 -39.49
N ALA A 166 3.14 -0.18 -39.21
CA ALA A 166 3.16 -1.25 -40.21
C ALA A 166 2.04 -1.08 -41.26
N THR A 167 0.87 -0.60 -40.83
CA THR A 167 -0.26 -0.31 -41.73
C THR A 167 0.06 0.86 -42.66
N LEU A 168 0.69 1.92 -42.14
CA LEU A 168 1.13 3.08 -42.94
C LEU A 168 2.26 2.75 -43.93
N ARG A 169 3.10 1.74 -43.64
CA ARG A 169 4.17 1.26 -44.52
C ARG A 169 3.68 0.38 -45.69
N ARG A 170 2.38 0.07 -45.78
CA ARG A 170 1.81 -0.77 -46.84
C ARG A 170 1.11 0.01 -47.98
N PRO A 171 1.81 0.84 -48.78
CA PRO A 171 1.36 1.19 -50.13
C PRO A 171 2.28 0.57 -51.20
N GLY A 172 1.78 -0.40 -51.97
CA GLY A 172 2.24 -0.60 -53.35
C GLY A 172 3.27 -1.68 -53.69
N ASP A 173 3.56 -2.69 -52.86
CA ASP A 173 4.39 -3.82 -53.30
C ASP A 173 3.53 -4.92 -53.92
N GLY A 174 3.35 -4.85 -55.25
CA GLY A 174 2.79 -5.89 -56.10
C GLY A 174 1.96 -5.36 -57.26
N ALA A 175 2.62 -4.70 -58.22
CA ALA A 175 2.14 -4.55 -59.59
C ALA A 175 2.21 -5.89 -60.34
#